data_AF-A0A9E2XXX9-F1
#
_entry.id   AF-A0A9E2XXX9-F1
#
_cell.length_a   1.000
_cell.length_b   1.000
_cell.length_c   1.000
_cell.angle_alpha   90.00
_cell.angle_beta   90.00
_cell.angle_gamma   90.00
#
_symmetry.space_group_name_H-M   'P 1'
#
loop_
_entity.id
_entity.type
_entity.pdbx_description
1 polymer ?
#
loop_
_entity_poly.entity_id
_entity_poly.type
_entity_poly.pdbx_seq_one_letter_code
_entity_poly.pdbx_strand_id
1 'polypeptide(L)'
;MSAVLFSRIWRAALVCGLAAGGCMAQGPTATQEPPAQPGDVPMQNQPIALSITCAELKALFKVGDKRTAGAAILWLDGYYAGRSGLSELPAGWARTVGQGVGGTCAISVNDQRTVLDVVGQLHREYGNQK
;
A
#
# COMPACT_ATOMS: atom_id res chain seq x y z
N MET A 1 37.59 -9.57 -15.91
CA MET A 1 37.15 -10.19 -14.64
C MET A 1 38.15 -9.81 -13.57
N SER A 2 37.78 -8.89 -12.68
CA SER A 2 38.62 -8.48 -11.53
C SER A 2 38.00 -9.04 -10.25
N ALA A 3 38.81 -9.75 -9.48
CA ALA A 3 38.45 -10.33 -8.20
C ALA A 3 38.76 -9.35 -7.05
N VAL A 4 37.87 -9.27 -6.06
CA VAL A 4 38.15 -8.67 -4.75
C VAL A 4 37.55 -9.58 -3.65
N LEU A 5 38.46 -10.33 -3.04
CA LEU A 5 38.61 -10.67 -1.61
C LEU A 5 37.39 -10.99 -0.72
N PHE A 6 37.32 -12.29 -0.37
CA PHE A 6 36.98 -12.91 0.91
C PHE A 6 36.80 -12.00 2.14
N SER A 7 35.84 -12.37 3.02
CA SER A 7 36.12 -12.97 4.35
C SER A 7 35.14 -12.54 5.45
N ARG A 8 34.40 -13.54 5.97
CA ARG A 8 34.16 -13.84 7.40
C ARG A 8 33.77 -12.69 8.35
N ILE A 9 32.48 -12.62 8.72
CA ILE A 9 32.08 -12.52 10.14
C ILE A 9 30.84 -13.41 10.36
N TRP A 10 31.11 -14.69 10.63
CA TRP A 10 30.26 -15.54 11.48
C TRP A 10 30.98 -15.62 12.83
N ARG A 11 30.38 -15.07 13.89
CA ARG A 11 30.71 -15.32 15.30
C ARG A 11 29.37 -15.24 16.05
N ALA A 12 28.76 -16.35 16.46
CA ALA A 12 29.13 -17.21 17.58
C ALA A 12 29.33 -16.41 18.88
N ALA A 13 28.25 -16.28 19.66
CA ALA A 13 28.32 -16.06 21.10
C ALA A 13 27.33 -17.04 21.76
N LEU A 14 27.82 -18.27 21.89
CA LEU A 14 27.29 -19.33 22.72
C LEU A 14 27.79 -19.02 24.13
N VAL A 15 26.89 -18.66 25.05
CA VAL A 15 27.22 -18.61 26.49
C VAL A 15 26.39 -19.70 27.16
N CYS A 16 27.05 -20.83 27.40
CA CYS A 16 26.60 -21.86 28.32
C CYS A 16 26.63 -21.29 29.74
N GLY A 17 25.47 -21.27 30.40
CA GLY A 17 25.35 -21.21 31.86
C GLY A 17 24.55 -22.41 32.33
N LEU A 18 25.22 -23.52 32.61
CA LEU A 18 24.66 -24.68 33.32
C LEU A 18 25.16 -24.59 34.77
N ALA A 19 24.25 -24.26 35.70
CA ALA A 19 24.46 -24.52 37.11
C ALA A 19 23.11 -24.80 37.78
N ALA A 20 22.94 -26.08 38.13
CA ALA A 20 22.16 -26.62 39.23
C ALA A 20 20.64 -26.31 39.31
N GLY A 21 19.81 -27.33 39.03
CA GLY A 21 18.50 -27.45 39.68
C GLY A 21 17.41 -28.13 38.85
N GLY A 22 17.21 -29.44 39.10
CA GLY A 22 15.89 -30.07 39.18
C GLY A 22 15.05 -30.22 37.90
N CYS A 23 14.87 -31.46 37.46
CA CYS A 23 13.75 -31.85 36.59
C CYS A 23 12.41 -31.57 37.28
N MET A 24 11.56 -30.76 36.65
CA MET A 24 10.11 -30.87 36.78
C MET A 24 9.49 -30.73 35.39
N ALA A 25 8.89 -31.82 34.94
CA ALA A 25 7.90 -31.79 33.88
C ALA A 25 6.75 -30.89 34.32
N GLN A 26 6.44 -29.85 33.54
CA GLN A 26 5.21 -29.07 33.68
C GLN A 26 4.56 -28.99 32.29
N GLY A 27 3.27 -29.34 32.27
CA GLY A 27 2.48 -29.67 31.09
C GLY A 27 2.23 -28.51 30.11
N PRO A 28 1.28 -28.67 29.17
CA PRO A 28 1.04 -27.69 28.11
C PRO A 28 0.50 -26.39 28.72
N THR A 29 1.39 -25.43 28.93
CA THR A 29 1.02 -24.09 29.36
C THR A 29 0.31 -23.39 28.20
N ALA A 30 -0.84 -22.82 28.54
CA ALA A 30 -1.77 -22.12 27.67
C ALA A 30 -1.08 -21.15 26.70
N THR A 31 -1.61 -21.10 25.48
CA THR A 31 -1.45 -20.03 24.51
C THR A 31 -1.49 -18.67 25.22
N GLN A 32 -0.34 -18.03 25.40
CA GLN A 32 -0.30 -16.60 25.60
C GLN A 32 -0.64 -15.96 24.25
N GLU A 33 -1.85 -15.41 24.17
CA GLU A 33 -2.25 -14.48 23.13
C GLU A 33 -1.19 -13.35 23.10
N PRO A 34 -0.60 -13.03 21.92
CA PRO A 34 0.36 -11.94 21.82
C PRO A 34 -0.27 -10.65 22.36
N PRO A 35 0.46 -9.84 23.14
CA PRO A 35 -0.07 -8.57 23.63
C PRO A 35 -0.51 -7.72 22.43
N ALA A 36 -1.79 -7.30 22.44
CA ALA A 36 -2.37 -6.44 21.43
C ALA A 36 -1.44 -5.24 21.20
N GLN A 37 -0.98 -5.06 19.95
CA GLN A 37 -0.17 -3.92 19.59
C GLN A 37 -1.00 -2.65 19.81
N PRO A 38 -0.52 -1.66 20.59
CA PRO A 38 -1.18 -0.36 20.67
C PRO A 38 -0.91 0.37 19.35
N GLY A 39 -1.81 0.21 18.37
CA GLY A 39 -1.61 0.86 17.09
C GLY A 39 -2.56 0.49 15.95
N ASP A 40 -3.36 -0.56 16.05
CA ASP A 40 -4.45 -0.80 15.10
C ASP A 40 -5.65 0.10 15.44
N VAL A 41 -5.44 1.43 15.38
CA VAL A 41 -6.56 2.30 15.05
C VAL A 41 -6.86 1.95 13.59
N PRO A 42 -8.03 1.36 13.27
CA PRO A 42 -8.44 1.25 11.88
C PRO A 42 -8.37 2.67 11.36
N MET A 43 -7.49 2.92 10.39
CA MET A 43 -7.36 4.23 9.76
C MET A 43 -8.77 4.62 9.33
N GLN A 44 -9.42 5.46 10.13
CA GLN A 44 -10.80 5.85 9.93
C GLN A 44 -10.84 6.36 8.49
N ASN A 45 -11.72 5.76 7.68
CA ASN A 45 -12.01 6.20 6.33
C ASN A 45 -12.36 7.68 6.39
N GLN A 46 -11.36 8.56 6.36
CA GLN A 46 -11.61 9.95 6.08
C GLN A 46 -12.35 9.93 4.74
N PRO A 47 -13.51 10.59 4.66
CA PRO A 47 -14.30 10.57 3.44
C PRO A 47 -13.42 11.17 2.34
N ILE A 48 -12.87 10.30 1.48
CA ILE A 48 -12.13 10.75 0.31
C ILE A 48 -13.17 11.46 -0.56
N ALA A 49 -12.95 12.75 -0.75
CA ALA A 49 -13.88 13.58 -1.50
C ALA A 49 -13.96 13.04 -2.93
N LEU A 50 -15.16 12.59 -3.34
CA LEU A 50 -15.43 12.17 -4.72
C LEU A 50 -15.16 13.29 -5.73
N SER A 51 -15.17 14.54 -5.25
CA SER A 51 -14.93 15.75 -6.02
C SER A 51 -13.46 16.17 -6.07
N ILE A 52 -12.51 15.40 -5.53
CA ILE A 52 -11.09 15.77 -5.61
C ILE A 52 -10.69 15.96 -7.08
N THR A 53 -10.14 17.12 -7.36
CA THR A 53 -9.71 17.56 -8.68
C THR A 53 -8.27 17.16 -8.96
N CYS A 54 -7.89 17.18 -10.24
CA CYS A 54 -6.49 17.00 -10.62
C CYS A 54 -5.58 18.09 -10.01
N ALA A 55 -6.07 19.32 -9.83
CA ALA A 55 -5.32 20.38 -9.16
C ALA A 55 -5.01 20.03 -7.69
N GLU A 56 -6.01 19.54 -6.95
CA GLU A 56 -5.85 19.14 -5.55
C GLU A 56 -4.93 17.91 -5.42
N LEU A 57 -5.11 16.91 -6.28
CA LEU A 57 -4.23 15.74 -6.31
C LEU A 57 -2.77 16.14 -6.64
N LYS A 58 -2.58 17.05 -7.59
CA LYS A 58 -1.26 17.60 -7.93
C LYS A 58 -0.65 18.36 -6.75
N ALA A 59 -1.46 19.11 -6.00
CA ALA A 59 -1.00 19.79 -4.79
C ALA A 59 -0.50 18.79 -3.73
N LEU A 60 -1.19 17.66 -3.51
CA LEU A 60 -0.73 16.59 -2.61
C LEU A 60 0.64 16.05 -3.04
N PHE A 61 0.83 15.77 -4.32
CA PHE A 61 2.13 15.34 -4.84
C PHE A 61 3.22 16.40 -4.67
N LYS A 62 2.88 17.68 -4.88
CA LYS A 62 3.83 18.80 -4.79
C LYS A 62 4.35 19.02 -3.37
N VAL A 63 3.50 18.84 -2.34
CA VAL A 63 3.91 18.94 -0.93
C VAL A 63 4.58 17.66 -0.41
N GLY A 64 4.75 16.65 -1.27
CA GLY A 64 5.42 15.40 -0.94
C GLY A 64 4.53 14.34 -0.29
N ASP A 65 3.22 14.59 -0.15
CA ASP A 65 2.28 13.63 0.43
C ASP A 65 1.80 12.60 -0.62
N LYS A 66 2.75 11.78 -1.07
CA LYS A 66 2.51 10.71 -2.04
C LYS A 66 1.61 9.61 -1.50
N ARG A 67 1.60 9.41 -0.18
CA ARG A 67 0.81 8.36 0.48
C ARG A 67 -0.67 8.71 0.42
N THR A 68 -1.03 9.93 0.80
CA THR A 68 -2.42 10.40 0.72
C THR A 68 -2.89 10.47 -0.72
N ALA A 69 -2.06 10.99 -1.64
CA ALA A 69 -2.40 11.03 -3.06
C ALA A 69 -2.64 9.63 -3.64
N GLY A 70 -1.75 8.65 -3.34
CA GLY A 70 -1.92 7.28 -3.78
C GLY A 70 -3.16 6.61 -3.18
N ALA A 71 -3.43 6.83 -1.90
CA ALA A 71 -4.64 6.33 -1.24
C ALA A 71 -5.93 6.90 -1.87
N ALA A 72 -5.93 8.19 -2.21
CA ALA A 72 -7.05 8.83 -2.91
C ALA A 72 -7.34 8.16 -4.27
N ILE A 73 -6.30 7.91 -5.07
CA ILE A 73 -6.44 7.25 -6.37
C ILE A 73 -7.03 5.86 -6.21
N LEU A 74 -6.46 5.03 -5.33
CA LEU A 74 -6.90 3.64 -5.13
C LEU A 74 -8.33 3.56 -4.58
N TRP A 75 -8.70 4.46 -3.68
CA TRP A 75 -10.05 4.49 -3.14
C TRP A 75 -11.09 4.89 -4.21
N LEU A 76 -10.79 5.90 -5.03
CA LEU A 76 -11.68 6.32 -6.11
C LEU A 76 -11.81 5.26 -7.21
N ASP A 77 -10.71 4.56 -7.49
CA ASP A 77 -10.68 3.40 -8.38
C ASP A 77 -11.63 2.31 -7.91
N GLY A 78 -11.50 1.88 -6.65
CA GLY A 78 -12.39 0.89 -6.04
C GLY A 78 -13.85 1.36 -5.98
N TYR A 79 -14.08 2.63 -5.65
CA TYR A 79 -15.42 3.23 -5.67
C TYR A 79 -16.06 3.14 -7.06
N TYR A 80 -15.32 3.50 -8.11
CA TYR A 80 -15.82 3.43 -9.49
C TYR A 80 -16.07 1.99 -9.93
N ALA A 81 -15.13 1.08 -9.69
CA ALA A 81 -15.25 -0.33 -10.07
C ALA A 81 -16.49 -0.99 -9.43
N GLY A 82 -16.71 -0.78 -8.12
CA GLY A 82 -17.88 -1.30 -7.42
C GLY A 82 -19.20 -0.75 -7.94
N ARG A 83 -19.24 0.51 -8.39
CA ARG A 83 -20.45 1.15 -8.96
C ARG A 83 -20.72 0.76 -10.41
N SER A 84 -19.68 0.42 -11.16
CA SER A 84 -19.77 0.03 -12.57
C SER A 84 -20.00 -1.48 -12.76
N GLY A 85 -19.97 -2.26 -11.68
CA GLY A 85 -20.14 -3.72 -11.74
C GLY A 85 -18.92 -4.44 -12.31
N LEU A 86 -17.76 -3.79 -12.34
CA LEU A 86 -16.50 -4.39 -12.78
C LEU A 86 -15.94 -5.23 -11.63
N SER A 87 -16.17 -6.54 -11.71
CA SER A 87 -15.70 -7.51 -10.69
C SER A 87 -14.27 -8.00 -10.94
N GLU A 88 -13.80 -7.90 -12.18
CA GLU A 88 -12.46 -8.34 -12.59
C GLU A 88 -11.77 -7.20 -13.32
N LEU A 89 -10.57 -6.86 -12.86
CA LEU A 89 -9.71 -5.84 -13.47
C LEU A 89 -8.42 -6.51 -13.97
N PRO A 90 -7.81 -6.00 -15.05
CA PRO A 90 -6.60 -6.59 -15.60
C PRO A 90 -5.45 -6.70 -14.59
N ALA A 91 -4.57 -7.67 -14.78
CA ALA A 91 -3.36 -7.77 -13.98
C ALA A 91 -2.54 -6.47 -14.07
N GLY A 92 -2.11 -5.94 -12.92
CA GLY A 92 -1.39 -4.68 -12.86
C GLY A 92 -2.28 -3.43 -12.96
N TRP A 93 -3.60 -3.57 -12.88
CA TRP A 93 -4.56 -2.45 -12.94
C TRP A 93 -4.18 -1.27 -12.04
N ALA A 94 -3.79 -1.53 -10.78
CA ALA A 94 -3.38 -0.49 -9.83
C ALA A 94 -2.22 0.38 -10.37
N ARG A 95 -1.28 -0.20 -11.14
CA ARG A 95 -0.22 0.54 -11.81
C ARG A 95 -0.79 1.36 -12.97
N THR A 96 -1.65 0.77 -13.80
CA THR A 96 -2.30 1.44 -14.93
C THR A 96 -3.09 2.67 -14.47
N VAL A 97 -3.95 2.52 -13.46
CA VAL A 97 -4.74 3.63 -12.93
C VAL A 97 -3.85 4.70 -12.27
N GLY A 98 -2.84 4.29 -11.49
CA GLY A 98 -1.90 5.22 -10.87
C GLY A 98 -1.13 6.05 -11.89
N GLN A 99 -0.62 5.41 -12.95
CA GLN A 99 0.09 6.10 -14.04
C GLN A 99 -0.84 6.95 -14.89
N GLY A 100 -2.01 6.44 -15.24
CA GLY A 100 -3.00 7.16 -16.05
C GLY A 100 -3.53 8.40 -15.35
N VAL A 101 -3.87 8.30 -14.07
CA VAL A 101 -4.28 9.45 -13.24
C VAL A 101 -3.11 10.41 -13.06
N GLY A 102 -1.92 9.93 -12.69
CA GLY A 102 -0.75 10.77 -12.51
C GLY A 102 -0.36 11.54 -13.77
N GLY A 103 -0.37 10.87 -14.93
CA GLY A 103 -0.09 11.49 -16.23
C GLY A 103 -1.15 12.48 -16.66
N THR A 104 -2.44 12.14 -16.54
CA THR A 104 -3.54 13.03 -16.92
C THR A 104 -3.57 14.27 -16.04
N CYS A 105 -3.47 14.08 -14.72
CA CYS A 105 -3.50 15.19 -13.76
C CYS A 105 -2.22 16.01 -13.75
N ALA A 106 -1.09 15.54 -14.30
CA ALA A 106 0.11 16.36 -14.45
C ALA A 106 -0.10 17.55 -15.41
N ILE A 107 -1.01 17.42 -16.38
CA ILE A 107 -1.27 18.43 -17.40
C ILE A 107 -2.23 19.50 -16.83
N SER A 108 -1.84 20.78 -16.88
CA SER A 108 -2.60 21.89 -16.27
C SER A 108 -4.00 22.10 -16.88
N VAL A 109 -4.21 21.77 -18.15
CA VAL A 109 -5.54 21.88 -18.78
C VAL A 109 -6.59 20.97 -18.12
N ASN A 110 -6.15 19.94 -17.39
CA ASN A 110 -7.02 19.01 -16.68
C ASN A 110 -7.26 19.41 -15.21
N ASP A 111 -6.74 20.55 -14.74
CA ASP A 111 -6.76 20.92 -13.32
C ASP A 111 -8.16 20.91 -12.69
N GLN A 112 -9.19 21.29 -13.45
CA GLN A 112 -10.59 21.31 -13.01
C GLN A 112 -11.31 19.95 -13.13
N ARG A 113 -10.68 18.96 -13.75
CA ARG A 113 -11.26 17.63 -13.92
C ARG A 113 -11.18 16.86 -12.61
N THR A 114 -12.23 16.13 -12.25
CA THR A 114 -12.19 15.27 -11.07
C THR A 114 -11.32 14.05 -11.33
N VAL A 115 -10.65 13.55 -10.30
CA VAL A 115 -9.87 12.30 -10.39
C VAL A 115 -10.80 11.12 -10.70
N LEU A 116 -12.03 11.14 -10.19
CA LEU A 116 -13.03 10.10 -10.47
C LEU A 116 -13.40 10.05 -11.96
N ASP A 117 -13.52 11.20 -12.65
CA ASP A 117 -13.78 11.23 -14.10
C ASP A 117 -12.62 10.64 -14.91
N VAL A 118 -11.39 10.85 -14.45
CA VAL A 118 -10.18 10.28 -15.06
C VAL A 118 -10.17 8.77 -14.85
N VAL A 119 -10.39 8.30 -13.63
CA VAL A 119 -10.52 6.87 -13.29
C VAL A 119 -11.60 6.20 -14.14
N GLY A 120 -12.76 6.84 -14.29
CA GLY A 120 -13.84 6.31 -15.11
C GLY A 120 -13.49 6.24 -16.60
N GLN A 121 -12.73 7.20 -17.12
CA GLN A 121 -12.20 7.13 -18.49
C GLN A 121 -11.25 5.94 -18.64
N LEU A 122 -10.29 5.77 -17.71
CA LEU A 122 -9.33 4.67 -17.77
C LEU A 122 -10.02 3.30 -17.75
N HIS A 123 -11.06 3.13 -16.93
CA HIS A 123 -11.84 1.89 -16.93
C HIS A 123 -12.53 1.63 -18.27
N ARG A 124 -13.06 2.67 -18.93
CA ARG A 124 -13.67 2.51 -20.26
C ARG A 124 -12.65 2.18 -21.34
N GLU A 125 -11.44 2.73 -21.24
CA GLU A 125 -10.37 2.52 -22.23
C GLU A 125 -9.64 1.18 -22.06
N TYR A 126 -9.37 0.78 -20.81
CA TYR A 126 -8.46 -0.32 -20.49
C TYR A 126 -9.10 -1.42 -19.64
N GLY A 127 -10.21 -1.14 -18.93
CA GLY A 127 -10.80 -2.08 -17.97
C GLY A 127 -11.41 -3.33 -18.59
N ASN A 128 -11.74 -3.30 -19.89
CA ASN A 128 -12.34 -4.44 -20.62
C ASN A 128 -11.37 -5.15 -21.57
N GLN A 129 -10.06 -4.85 -21.49
CA GLN A 129 -9.06 -5.53 -22.30
C GLN A 129 -8.81 -6.92 -21.71
N LYS A 130 -9.47 -7.93 -22.29
CA LYS A 130 -9.27 -9.36 -22.00
C LYS A 130 -8.14 -9.94 -22.84
#